data_AF-A0A935PR37-F1
#
_entry.id   AF-A0A935PR37-F1
#
_cell.length_a   1.000
_cell.length_b   1.000
_cell.length_c   1.000
_cell.angle_alpha   90.00
_cell.angle_beta   90.00
_cell.angle_gamma   90.00
#
_symmetry.space_group_name_H-M   'P 1'
#
loop_
_entity.id
_entity.type
_entity.pdbx_description
1 polymer ?
#
loop_
_entity_poly.entity_id
_entity_poly.type
_entity_poly.pdbx_seq_one_letter_code
_entity_poly.pdbx_strand_id
1 'polypeptide(L)'
;MDEKDFAGFFGLCDAGFTYKVTAYSPEIRKLMTWLEHDLKGMKLLIDNLPKHNSDQSMLSRHVTVYTVRFADGGKSADVVSGLQVFRTANDGGITTLFAVGKMHDRVVLGEDGARLAGRTIKLDTRMLGIGHHVPI
;
A
#
# COMPACT_ATOMS: atom_id res chain seq x y z
N MET A 1 7.55 -5.24 2.84
CA MET A 1 7.42 -3.75 2.78
C MET A 1 8.08 -3.09 3.99
N ASP A 2 7.80 -3.53 5.22
CA ASP A 2 8.42 -2.93 6.43
C ASP A 2 9.95 -3.11 6.44
N GLU A 3 10.44 -4.28 6.01
CA GLU A 3 11.86 -4.58 5.85
C GLU A 3 12.49 -3.97 4.58
N LYS A 4 11.76 -3.13 3.84
CA LYS A 4 12.18 -2.54 2.55
C LYS A 4 12.57 -3.56 1.46
N ASP A 5 12.19 -4.84 1.60
CA ASP A 5 12.26 -5.82 0.51
C ASP A 5 11.17 -5.55 -0.54
N PHE A 6 11.47 -4.59 -1.42
CA PHE A 6 10.59 -4.23 -2.53
C PHE A 6 10.65 -5.25 -3.67
N ALA A 7 11.78 -5.94 -3.84
CA ALA A 7 11.93 -6.98 -4.86
C ALA A 7 11.00 -8.16 -4.57
N GLY A 8 10.96 -8.61 -3.31
CA GLY A 8 10.01 -9.62 -2.85
C GLY A 8 8.56 -9.18 -3.02
N PHE A 9 8.23 -7.92 -2.71
CA PHE A 9 6.91 -7.36 -2.97
C PHE A 9 6.53 -7.42 -4.45
N PHE A 10 7.40 -6.95 -5.36
CA PHE A 10 7.14 -7.02 -6.80
C PHE A 10 7.07 -8.46 -7.32
N GLY A 11 7.78 -9.40 -6.68
CA GLY A 11 7.66 -10.82 -6.94
C GLY A 11 6.24 -11.34 -6.67
N LEU A 12 5.49 -10.77 -5.73
CA LEU A 12 4.12 -11.19 -5.41
C LEU A 12 3.06 -10.57 -6.34
N CYS A 13 3.43 -9.60 -7.17
CA CYS A 13 2.50 -8.90 -8.06
C CYS A 13 2.25 -9.69 -9.35
N ASP A 14 1.01 -9.61 -9.84
CA ASP A 14 0.65 -10.05 -11.19
C ASP A 14 1.25 -9.10 -12.25
N ALA A 15 1.37 -9.56 -13.50
CA ALA A 15 1.87 -8.73 -14.60
C ALA A 15 0.99 -7.50 -14.86
N GLY A 16 -0.33 -7.61 -14.67
CA GLY A 16 -1.30 -6.53 -14.79
C GLY A 16 -1.46 -5.68 -13.53
N PHE A 17 -0.51 -5.76 -12.58
CA PHE A 17 -0.65 -5.12 -11.27
C PHE A 17 -0.84 -3.60 -11.35
N THR A 18 -1.80 -3.12 -10.55
CA THR A 18 -2.09 -1.70 -10.35
C THR A 18 -2.08 -1.35 -8.87
N TYR A 19 -1.58 -0.16 -8.55
CA TYR A 19 -1.47 0.34 -7.19
C TYR A 19 -2.02 1.75 -7.09
N LYS A 20 -2.91 1.97 -6.11
CA LYS A 20 -3.55 3.26 -5.89
C LYS A 20 -3.68 3.57 -4.40
N VAL A 21 -3.39 4.81 -4.02
CA VAL A 21 -3.66 5.35 -2.68
C VAL A 21 -4.59 6.55 -2.83
N THR A 22 -5.68 6.54 -2.09
CA THR A 22 -6.69 7.61 -2.09
C THR A 22 -7.05 8.03 -0.68
N ALA A 23 -7.53 9.27 -0.53
CA ALA A 23 -8.14 9.77 0.69
C ALA A 23 -9.33 10.65 0.35
N TYR A 24 -10.38 10.64 1.17
CA TYR A 24 -11.52 11.54 0.95
C TYR A 24 -11.17 12.98 1.37
N SER A 25 -11.46 13.96 0.51
CA SER A 25 -11.39 15.38 0.86
C SER A 25 -12.79 15.92 1.10
N PRO A 26 -13.08 16.39 2.33
CA PRO A 26 -14.36 17.02 2.65
C PRO A 26 -14.62 18.33 1.87
N GLU A 27 -13.57 19.08 1.53
CA GLU A 27 -13.70 20.41 0.90
C GLU A 27 -14.18 20.29 -0.55
N ILE A 28 -13.63 19.33 -1.30
CA ILE A 28 -14.04 19.08 -2.70
C ILE A 28 -15.05 17.94 -2.82
N ARG A 29 -15.40 17.28 -1.70
CA ARG A 29 -16.34 16.14 -1.59
C ARG A 29 -16.02 15.00 -2.56
N LYS A 30 -14.74 14.72 -2.76
CA LYS A 30 -14.24 13.71 -3.69
C LYS A 30 -13.06 12.96 -3.10
N LEU A 31 -12.78 11.78 -3.66
CA LEU A 31 -11.53 11.07 -3.42
C LEU A 31 -10.39 11.80 -4.13
N MET A 32 -9.37 12.18 -3.36
CA MET A 32 -8.08 12.61 -3.86
C MET A 32 -7.19 11.39 -4.08
N THR A 33 -6.52 11.33 -5.22
CA THR A 33 -5.45 10.35 -5.47
C THR A 33 -4.14 10.90 -4.93
N TRP A 34 -3.52 10.17 -4.00
CA TRP A 34 -2.17 10.45 -3.50
C TRP A 34 -1.09 9.82 -4.36
N LEU A 35 -1.35 8.60 -4.83
CA LEU A 35 -0.43 7.82 -5.64
C LEU A 35 -1.21 6.88 -6.54
N GLU A 36 -0.81 6.77 -7.80
CA GLU A 36 -1.41 5.84 -8.76
C GLU A 36 -0.38 5.43 -9.80
N HIS A 37 -0.06 4.14 -9.84
CA HIS A 37 0.91 3.58 -10.77
C HIS A 37 0.56 2.14 -11.14
N ASP A 38 1.02 1.73 -12.32
CA ASP A 38 1.15 0.33 -12.69
C ASP A 38 2.44 -0.28 -12.09
N LEU A 39 2.68 -1.57 -12.32
CA LEU A 39 3.88 -2.26 -11.84
C LEU A 39 5.19 -1.56 -12.26
N LYS A 40 5.27 -1.05 -13.50
CA LYS A 40 6.46 -0.36 -14.01
C LYS A 40 6.68 0.98 -13.31
N GLY A 41 5.62 1.76 -13.14
CA GLY A 41 5.64 3.04 -12.43
C GLY A 41 6.03 2.86 -10.96
N MET A 42 5.52 1.82 -10.30
CA MET A 42 5.90 1.49 -8.93
C MET A 42 7.38 1.12 -8.81
N LYS A 43 7.90 0.30 -9.74
CA LYS A 43 9.34 -0.02 -9.78
C LYS A 43 10.19 1.23 -9.95
N LEU A 44 9.83 2.08 -10.91
CA LEU A 44 10.53 3.34 -11.15
C LEU A 44 10.50 4.28 -9.93
N LEU A 45 9.37 4.34 -9.22
CA LEU A 45 9.26 5.12 -7.98
C LEU A 45 10.21 4.58 -6.91
N ILE A 46 10.18 3.27 -6.66
CA ILE A 46 11.03 2.61 -5.66
C ILE A 46 12.52 2.79 -5.99
N ASP A 47 12.92 2.61 -7.25
CA ASP A 47 14.31 2.74 -7.72
C ASP A 47 14.86 4.16 -7.52
N ASN A 48 13.99 5.17 -7.46
CA ASN A 48 14.37 6.55 -7.22
C ASN A 48 14.31 6.98 -5.75
N LEU A 49 13.68 6.20 -4.86
CA LEU A 49 13.62 6.54 -3.43
C LEU A 49 14.98 6.84 -2.79
N PRO A 50 16.08 6.09 -3.07
CA PRO A 50 17.39 6.38 -2.47
C PRO A 50 17.97 7.73 -2.88
N LYS A 51 17.48 8.33 -3.98
CA LYS A 51 17.93 9.64 -4.48
C LYS A 51 17.15 10.80 -3.85
N HIS A 52 16.06 10.52 -3.15
CA HIS A 52 15.24 11.53 -2.51
C HIS A 52 15.75 11.78 -1.09
N ASN A 53 15.81 13.06 -0.69
CA ASN A 53 15.91 13.38 0.73
C ASN A 53 14.56 13.09 1.38
N SER A 54 14.41 11.90 1.95
CA SER A 54 13.18 11.43 2.58
C SER A 54 13.42 11.00 4.01
N ASP A 55 12.37 11.09 4.83
CA ASP A 55 12.37 10.52 6.16
C ASP A 55 12.59 9.00 6.06
N GLN A 56 13.59 8.52 6.80
CA GLN A 56 13.96 7.10 6.86
C GLN A 56 13.37 6.39 8.08
N SER A 57 12.48 7.06 8.82
CA SER A 57 11.80 6.53 10.00
C SER A 57 11.15 5.19 9.68
N MET A 58 11.25 4.27 10.63
CA MET A 58 10.70 2.93 10.48
C MET A 58 9.18 3.00 10.40
N LEU A 59 8.61 2.31 9.41
CA LEU A 59 7.17 2.12 9.28
C LEU A 59 6.83 0.66 9.59
N SER A 60 5.95 0.46 10.56
CA SER A 60 5.35 -0.85 10.88
C SER A 60 3.91 -0.87 10.42
N ARG A 61 3.51 -1.89 9.65
CA ARG A 61 2.16 -2.00 9.09
C ARG A 61 1.42 -3.16 9.75
N HIS A 62 0.35 -2.83 10.47
CA HIS A 62 -0.58 -3.82 10.99
C HIS A 62 -1.76 -3.96 10.02
N VAL A 63 -1.93 -5.16 9.47
CA VAL A 63 -2.98 -5.48 8.50
C VAL A 63 -3.84 -6.61 9.05
N THR A 64 -5.15 -6.40 9.05
CA THR A 64 -6.13 -7.40 9.49
C THR A 64 -7.14 -7.63 8.38
N VAL A 65 -7.23 -8.88 7.89
CA VAL A 65 -8.21 -9.26 6.86
C VAL A 65 -9.61 -9.22 7.45
N TYR A 66 -10.51 -8.49 6.79
CA TYR A 66 -11.91 -8.36 7.20
C TYR A 66 -12.82 -9.26 6.37
N THR A 67 -12.67 -9.20 5.05
CA THR A 67 -13.51 -9.99 4.14
C THR A 67 -12.70 -10.53 2.99
N VAL A 68 -13.08 -11.72 2.54
CA VAL A 68 -12.59 -12.36 1.33
C VAL A 68 -13.81 -12.78 0.53
N ARG A 69 -13.88 -12.39 -0.75
CA ARG A 69 -14.95 -12.77 -1.66
C ARG A 69 -14.35 -13.38 -2.91
N PHE A 70 -14.54 -14.68 -3.09
CA PHE A 70 -14.08 -15.37 -4.29
C PHE A 70 -14.93 -14.98 -5.51
N ALA A 71 -14.27 -14.85 -6.65
CA ALA A 71 -14.86 -14.52 -7.94
C ALA A 71 -14.27 -15.44 -9.04
N ASP A 72 -14.80 -15.33 -10.26
CA ASP A 72 -14.34 -16.08 -11.44
C ASP A 72 -14.27 -17.61 -11.22
N GLY A 73 -15.26 -18.16 -10.52
CA GLY A 73 -15.30 -19.59 -10.20
C GLY A 73 -14.19 -20.02 -9.24
N GLY A 74 -13.69 -19.11 -8.40
CA GLY A 74 -12.61 -19.38 -7.44
C GLY A 74 -11.21 -19.09 -7.97
N LYS A 75 -11.08 -18.51 -9.17
CA LYS A 75 -9.79 -18.12 -9.76
C LYS A 75 -9.30 -16.75 -9.31
N SER A 76 -10.12 -16.01 -8.59
CA SER A 76 -9.76 -14.72 -8.03
C SER A 76 -10.47 -14.46 -6.71
N ALA A 77 -9.99 -13.48 -5.95
CA ALA A 77 -10.64 -13.00 -4.75
C ALA A 77 -10.51 -11.49 -4.61
N ASP A 78 -11.59 -10.86 -4.16
CA ASP A 78 -11.59 -9.49 -3.67
C ASP A 78 -11.44 -9.53 -2.14
N VAL A 79 -10.39 -8.88 -1.64
CA VAL A 79 -10.01 -8.90 -0.22
C VAL A 79 -10.10 -7.48 0.33
N VAL A 80 -10.76 -7.33 1.48
CA VAL A 80 -10.75 -6.07 2.23
C VAL A 80 -10.03 -6.29 3.54
N SER A 81 -9.05 -5.44 3.84
CA SER A 81 -8.29 -5.48 5.08
C SER A 81 -8.26 -4.12 5.74
N GLY A 82 -8.35 -4.08 7.07
CA GLY A 82 -8.01 -2.89 7.85
C GLY A 82 -6.50 -2.67 7.86
N LEU A 83 -6.08 -1.42 7.77
CA LEU A 83 -4.68 -1.01 7.80
C LEU A 83 -4.45 0.03 8.89
N GLN A 84 -3.43 -0.21 9.72
CA GLN A 84 -2.83 0.77 10.59
C GLN A 84 -1.34 0.81 10.32
N VAL A 85 -0.79 2.00 10.10
CA VAL A 85 0.64 2.23 9.91
C VAL A 85 1.15 3.01 11.11
N PHE A 86 2.21 2.51 11.72
CA PHE A 86 2.91 3.17 12.82
C PHE A 86 4.26 3.65 12.32
N ARG A 87 4.67 4.82 12.77
CA ARG A 87 6.01 5.37 12.52
C ARG A 87 6.78 5.41 13.83
N THR A 88 7.99 4.86 13.84
CA THR A 88 8.97 5.00 14.91
C THR A 88 10.06 5.94 14.48
N ALA A 89 10.37 6.95 15.29
CA ALA A 89 11.41 7.93 15.00
C ALA A 89 12.78 7.26 14.76
N ASN A 90 13.65 7.92 13.97
CA ASN A 90 14.95 7.36 13.57
C ASN A 90 15.90 7.05 14.74
N ASP A 91 15.73 7.71 15.88
CA ASP A 91 16.47 7.44 17.11
C ASP A 91 15.91 6.23 17.89
N GLY A 92 14.89 5.55 17.36
CA GLY A 92 14.18 4.47 18.02
C GLY A 92 13.22 4.93 19.12
N GLY A 93 12.98 6.24 19.24
CA GLY A 93 12.19 6.83 20.31
C GLY A 93 10.67 6.69 20.10
N ILE A 94 10.01 7.81 19.87
CA ILE A 94 8.54 7.86 19.86
C ILE A 94 7.98 7.03 18.69
N THR A 95 7.02 6.17 19.01
CA THR A 95 6.16 5.51 18.03
C THR A 95 4.78 6.18 18.00
N THR A 96 4.34 6.58 16.81
CA THR A 96 3.04 7.25 16.60
C THR A 96 2.22 6.56 15.53
N LEU A 97 0.90 6.59 15.64
CA LEU A 97 0.00 6.26 14.54
C LEU A 97 0.23 7.23 13.38
N PHE A 98 0.67 6.70 12.24
CA PHE A 98 1.03 7.47 11.04
C PHE A 98 -0.11 7.53 10.03
N ALA A 99 -0.77 6.40 9.77
CA ALA A 99 -1.90 6.33 8.86
C ALA A 99 -2.90 5.24 9.25
N VAL A 100 -4.18 5.47 8.97
CA VAL A 100 -5.25 4.48 9.07
C VAL A 100 -6.01 4.44 7.75
N GLY A 101 -6.46 3.25 7.36
CA GLY A 101 -7.33 3.08 6.21
C GLY A 101 -7.74 1.64 5.98
N LYS A 102 -8.16 1.37 4.75
CA LYS A 102 -8.49 0.02 4.29
C LYS A 102 -7.78 -0.30 2.97
N MET A 103 -7.25 -1.50 2.88
CA MET A 103 -6.76 -2.08 1.63
C MET A 103 -7.92 -2.79 0.94
N HIS A 104 -8.10 -2.49 -0.34
CA HIS A 104 -8.99 -3.20 -1.25
C HIS A 104 -8.13 -3.87 -2.31
N ASP A 105 -7.93 -5.17 -2.13
CA ASP A 105 -7.03 -5.96 -2.95
C ASP A 105 -7.82 -6.86 -3.90
N ARG A 106 -7.28 -7.02 -5.11
CA ARG A 106 -7.69 -8.00 -6.09
C ARG A 106 -6.57 -9.03 -6.19
N VAL A 107 -6.87 -10.28 -5.88
CA VAL A 107 -5.91 -11.38 -5.90
C VAL A 107 -6.32 -12.38 -6.98
N VAL A 108 -5.36 -12.80 -7.81
CA VAL A 108 -5.55 -13.88 -8.79
C VAL A 108 -4.96 -15.15 -8.18
N LEU A 109 -5.70 -16.25 -8.31
CA LEU A 109 -5.37 -17.56 -7.76
C LEU A 109 -4.97 -18.47 -8.92
N GLY A 110 -3.67 -18.61 -9.13
CA GLY A 110 -3.08 -19.48 -10.16
C GLY A 110 -2.51 -20.76 -9.56
N GLU A 111 -2.07 -21.67 -10.44
CA GLU A 111 -1.42 -22.93 -10.04
C GLU A 111 -0.12 -22.71 -9.25
N ASP A 112 0.64 -21.67 -9.62
CA ASP A 112 1.89 -21.26 -8.95
C ASP A 112 1.65 -20.42 -7.67
N GLY A 113 0.40 -20.34 -7.21
CA GLY A 113 -0.02 -19.60 -6.03
C GLY A 113 -0.72 -18.27 -6.32
N ALA A 114 -1.00 -17.54 -5.23
CA ALA A 114 -1.73 -16.28 -5.29
C ALA A 114 -0.82 -15.12 -5.71
N ARG A 115 -1.32 -14.27 -6.63
CA ARG A 115 -0.65 -13.04 -7.05
C ARG A 115 -1.55 -11.83 -6.82
N LEU A 116 -0.95 -10.72 -6.40
CA LEU A 116 -1.65 -9.45 -6.20
C LEU A 116 -1.83 -8.77 -7.56
N ALA A 117 -3.07 -8.72 -8.05
CA ALA A 117 -3.41 -8.09 -9.33
C ALA A 117 -3.80 -6.61 -9.18
N GLY A 118 -4.21 -6.19 -7.99
CA GLY A 118 -4.43 -4.77 -7.73
C GLY A 118 -4.56 -4.48 -6.25
N ARG A 119 -4.13 -3.28 -5.86
CA ARG A 119 -4.32 -2.76 -4.51
C ARG A 119 -4.78 -1.31 -4.58
N THR A 120 -5.95 -1.04 -4.00
CA THR A 120 -6.41 0.31 -3.71
C THR A 120 -6.46 0.52 -2.21
N ILE A 121 -5.62 1.39 -1.70
CA ILE A 121 -5.65 1.83 -0.31
C ILE A 121 -6.54 3.07 -0.21
N LYS A 122 -7.56 2.99 0.63
CA LYS A 122 -8.42 4.12 0.99
C LYS A 122 -8.07 4.56 2.39
N LEU A 123 -7.36 5.67 2.50
CA LEU A 123 -6.93 6.25 3.76
C LEU A 123 -8.03 7.10 4.38
N ASP A 124 -8.21 6.90 5.68
CA ASP A 124 -8.92 7.83 6.55
C ASP A 124 -7.97 8.97 6.96
N THR A 125 -6.70 8.65 7.19
CA THR A 125 -5.64 9.65 7.42
C THR A 125 -5.25 10.35 6.13
N ARG A 126 -5.83 11.51 5.88
CA ARG A 126 -5.50 12.32 4.68
C ARG A 126 -4.15 13.01 4.76
N MET A 127 -3.72 13.45 5.94
CA MET A 127 -2.51 14.27 6.11
C MET A 127 -1.36 13.39 6.61
N LEU A 128 -0.45 12.99 5.71
CA LEU A 128 0.70 12.14 6.03
C LEU A 128 1.96 12.92 6.45
N GLY A 129 1.86 14.24 6.56
CA GLY A 129 3.01 15.11 6.82
C GLY A 129 3.94 15.23 5.62
N ILE A 130 5.16 15.70 5.85
CA ILE A 130 6.16 15.96 4.81
C ILE A 130 7.23 14.85 4.86
N GLY A 131 7.77 14.50 3.70
CA GLY A 131 9.05 13.77 3.60
C GLY A 131 8.97 12.24 3.61
N HIS A 132 7.79 11.62 3.78
CA HIS A 132 7.65 10.17 3.64
C HIS A 132 7.28 9.81 2.20
N HIS A 133 8.17 9.10 1.51
CA HIS A 133 8.02 8.77 0.09
C HIS A 133 7.78 7.27 -0.16
N VAL A 134 7.84 6.44 0.89
CA VAL A 134 7.60 4.99 0.77
C VAL A 134 6.09 4.73 0.62
N PRO A 135 5.67 3.87 -0.33
CA PRO A 135 4.28 3.48 -0.46
C PRO A 135 3.69 2.89 0.83
N ILE A 136 2.41 3.18 1.08
CA ILE A 136 1.66 2.72 2.25
C ILE A 136 1.35 1.22 2.21
#